data_AF-A0A928TDJ6-F1
#
_entry.id   AF-A0A928TDJ6-F1
#
_cell.length_a   1.000
_cell.length_b   1.000
_cell.length_c   1.000
_cell.angle_alpha   90.00
_cell.angle_beta   90.00
_cell.angle_gamma   90.00
#
_symmetry.space_group_name_H-M   'P 1'
#
loop_
_entity.id
_entity.type
_entity.pdbx_description
1 polymer ?
#
loop_
_entity_poly.entity_id
_entity_poly.type
_entity_poly.pdbx_seq_one_letter_code
_entity_poly.pdbx_strand_id
1 'polypeptide(L)' 'MGDQPEWHTHFATKLPGYAAALTLSQAEEDNGVADNLIDTHLEPET' A
#
# COMPACT_ATOMS: atom_id res chain seq x y z
N MET A 1 -13.48 3.37 -12.42
CA MET A 1 -12.02 3.14 -12.35
C MET A 1 -11.37 4.50 -12.20
N GLY A 2 -10.91 4.86 -11.01
CA GLY A 2 -10.09 6.06 -10.83
C GLY A 2 -8.64 5.64 -11.04
N ASP A 3 -7.93 6.28 -11.97
CA ASP A 3 -6.49 6.08 -12.12
C ASP A 3 -5.83 6.30 -10.76
N GLN A 4 -5.19 5.26 -10.22
CA GLN A 4 -4.47 5.40 -8.97
C GLN A 4 -3.25 6.30 -9.22
N PRO A 5 -3.10 7.41 -8.48
CA PRO A 5 -1.93 8.27 -8.65
C PRO A 5 -0.63 7.50 -8.41
N GLU A 6 0.39 7.77 -9.22
CA GLU A 6 1.71 7.13 -9.16
C GLU A 6 2.30 7.10 -7.74
N TRP A 7 2.05 8.14 -6.94
CA TRP A 7 2.58 8.25 -5.57
C TRP A 7 2.17 7.10 -4.65
N HIS A 8 1.00 6.47 -4.84
CA HIS A 8 0.57 5.36 -4.00
C HIS A 8 1.51 4.15 -4.15
N THR A 9 1.81 3.76 -5.38
CA THR A 9 2.73 2.66 -5.67
C THR A 9 4.13 2.94 -5.12
N HIS A 10 4.63 4.18 -5.29
CA HIS A 10 5.92 4.57 -4.71
C HIS A 10 5.90 4.57 -3.19
N PHE A 11 4.81 5.00 -2.58
CA PHE A 11 4.65 5.00 -1.13
C PHE A 11 4.69 3.57 -0.59
N ALA A 12 3.86 2.67 -1.13
CA ALA A 12 3.84 1.26 -0.72
C ALA A 12 5.21 0.58 -0.88
N THR A 13 5.89 0.82 -2.01
CA THR A 13 7.21 0.23 -2.28
C THR A 13 8.28 0.71 -1.31
N LYS A 14 8.18 1.96 -0.84
CA LYS A 14 9.19 2.57 0.05
C LYS A 14 8.84 2.45 1.53
N LEU A 15 7.59 2.19 1.89
CA LEU A 15 7.12 2.11 3.28
C LEU A 15 7.94 1.12 4.13
N PRO A 16 8.30 -0.10 3.66
CA PRO A 16 9.17 -1.01 4.42
C PRO A 16 10.53 -0.41 4.78
N GLY A 17 11.09 0.44 3.91
CA GLY A 17 12.34 1.14 4.15
C GLY A 17 12.25 2.24 5.22
N TYR A 18 11.04 2.74 5.48
CA TYR A 18 10.77 3.76 6.51
C TYR A 18 10.13 3.19 7.78
N ALA A 19 9.69 1.92 7.78
CA ALA A 19 8.98 1.31 8.90
C ALA A 19 9.73 1.43 10.22
N ALA A 20 11.04 1.17 10.23
CA ALA A 20 11.88 1.31 11.42
C ALA A 20 11.99 2.77 11.91
N ALA A 21 12.10 3.74 11.00
CA ALA A 21 12.23 5.16 11.33
C ALA A 21 10.89 5.75 11.83
N LEU A 22 9.78 5.21 11.34
CA LEU A 22 8.42 5.56 11.74
C LEU A 22 7.94 4.75 12.94
N THR A 23 8.76 3.84 13.47
CA THR A 23 8.40 2.92 14.56
C THR A 23 7.09 2.15 14.30
N LEU A 24 6.83 1.83 13.03
CA LEU A 24 5.67 1.04 12.65
C LEU A 24 5.84 -0.39 13.17
N SER A 25 4.76 -0.93 13.69
CA SER A 25 4.63 -2.38 13.83
C SER A 25 4.51 -3.03 12.45
N GLN A 26 4.83 -4.32 12.39
CA GLN A 26 4.65 -5.14 11.19
C GLN A 26 3.23 -4.99 10.60
N ALA A 27 2.21 -5.00 11.47
CA ALA A 27 0.82 -4.89 11.04
C ALA A 27 0.48 -3.51 10.43
N GLU A 28 1.08 -2.43 10.92
CA GLU A 28 0.87 -1.08 10.37
C GLU A 28 1.58 -0.91 9.02
N GLU A 29 2.77 -1.48 8.87
CA GLU A 29 3.47 -1.55 7.59
C GLU A 29 2.65 -2.33 6.56
N ASP A 30 2.20 -3.53 6.91
CA ASP A 30 1.43 -4.41 6.02
C ASP A 30 0.12 -3.73 5.56
N ASN A 31 -0.60 -3.08 6.48
CA ASN A 31 -1.81 -2.32 6.15
C ASN A 31 -1.50 -1.13 5.25
N GLY A 32 -0.43 -0.37 5.53
CA GLY A 32 -0.04 0.77 4.71
C GLY A 32 0.39 0.36 3.28
N VAL A 33 1.00 -0.81 3.12
CA VAL A 33 1.28 -1.40 1.81
C VAL A 33 -0.03 -1.80 1.11
N ALA A 34 -0.93 -2.51 1.80
CA ALA A 34 -2.20 -2.97 1.24
C ALA A 34 -3.12 -1.81 0.80
N ASP A 35 -3.20 -0.73 1.60
CA ASP A 35 -4.01 0.45 1.29
C ASP A 35 -3.51 1.21 0.05
N ASN A 36 -2.23 1.06 -0.29
CA ASN A 36 -1.57 1.80 -1.37
C ASN A 36 -1.22 0.94 -2.58
N LEU A 37 -1.23 -0.39 -2.46
CA LEU A 37 -1.27 -1.30 -3.59
C LEU A 37 -2.73 -1.71 -3.81
N ILE A 38 -3.53 -0.80 -4.40
CA ILE A 38 -4.84 -1.20 -4.90
C ILE A 38 -4.57 -2.05 -6.14
N ASP A 39 -4.72 -3.37 -5.98
CA ASP A 39 -4.77 -4.27 -7.11
C ASP A 39 -6.08 -4.00 -7.87
N THR A 40 -5.95 -3.75 -9.17
CA THR A 40 -7.06 -3.67 -10.11
C THR A 40 -7.79 -5.01 -10.29
N HIS A 41 -7.45 -6.07 -9.52
CA HIS A 41 -8.08 -7.40 -9.54
C HIS A 41 -9.13 -7.71 -8.46
N LEU A 42 -9.59 -6.75 -7.66
CA LEU A 42 -10.75 -7.01 -6.80
C LEU A 42 -12.07 -6.81 -7.54
N GLU A 43 -12.31 -7.64 -8.55
CA GLU A 43 -13.67 -8.06 -8.92
C GLU A 43 -13.79 -9.57 -8.64
N PRO A 44 -14.52 -9.98 -7.60
CA PRO A 44 -15.44 -11.09 -7.76
C PRO A 44 -16.79 -10.48 -8.16
N GLU A 45 -17.10 -10.57 -9.45
CA GLU A 45 -18.47 -10.44 -9.94
C GLU A 45 -19.35 -11.43 -9.17
N THR A 46 -20.28 -10.97 -8.33
CA THR A 46 -21.53 -11.70 -8.04
C THR A 46 -22.63 -10.77 -7.55
#